data_AF-A0A699W7V6-F1
#
_entry.id   AF-A0A699W7V6-F1
#
_cell.length_a   1.000
_cell.length_b   1.000
_cell.length_c   1.000
_cell.angle_alpha   90.00
_cell.angle_beta   90.00
_cell.angle_gamma   90.00
#
_symmetry.space_group_name_H-M   'P 1'
#
loop_
_entity.id
_entity.type
_entity.pdbx_description
1 polymer ?
#
loop_
_entity_poly.entity_id
_entity_poly.type
_entity_poly.pdbx_seq_one_letter_code
_entity_poly.pdbx_strand_id
1 'polypeptide(L)' 'VSAPVLTLPSGSGGFQIYSDASKKGLGYVLMQHGKVIAYASRQLKPYEGYWAGLRIEPDLISRIKEAQKEDSEIWTIV' A
#
# COMPACT_ATOMS: atom_id res chain seq x y z
N VAL A 1 2.24 21.23 -11.90
CA VAL A 1 1.49 20.04 -11.44
C VAL A 1 1.15 20.26 -9.98
N SER A 2 -0.10 20.05 -9.57
CA SER A 2 -0.54 20.12 -8.17
C SER A 2 -0.50 18.72 -7.54
N ALA A 3 -0.17 18.62 -6.26
CA ALA A 3 -0.23 17.35 -5.55
C ALA A 3 -1.71 16.99 -5.25
N PRO A 4 -2.10 15.72 -5.38
CA PRO A 4 -3.44 15.28 -4.96
C PRO A 4 -3.61 15.44 -3.45
N VAL A 5 -4.80 15.88 -3.03
CA VAL A 5 -5.15 16.02 -1.61
C VAL A 5 -5.44 14.64 -1.02
N LEU A 6 -4.74 14.28 0.06
CA LEU A 6 -4.96 13.03 0.80
C LEU A 6 -6.05 13.23 1.85
N THR A 7 -6.83 12.17 2.11
CA THR A 7 -7.84 12.15 3.18
C THR A 7 -7.27 11.45 4.42
N LEU A 8 -7.63 11.93 5.61
CA LEU A 8 -7.27 11.24 6.85
C LEU A 8 -7.97 9.88 6.97
N PRO A 9 -7.28 8.84 7.47
CA PRO A 9 -7.91 7.55 7.71
C PRO A 9 -8.96 7.65 8.83
N SER A 10 -10.07 6.95 8.66
CA SER A 10 -11.07 6.73 9.70
C SER A 10 -10.64 5.55 10.57
N GLY A 11 -10.88 5.65 11.88
CA GLY A 11 -10.68 4.54 12.82
C GLY A 11 -11.65 3.37 12.64
N SER A 12 -12.63 3.50 11.75
CA SER A 12 -13.60 2.45 11.41
C SER A 12 -13.69 2.26 9.89
N GLY A 13 -14.01 1.03 9.47
CA GLY A 13 -14.13 0.64 8.06
C GLY A 13 -12.84 0.03 7.50
N GLY A 14 -12.98 -0.91 6.58
CA GLY A 14 -11.85 -1.60 5.96
C GLY A 14 -11.09 -0.73 4.96
N PHE A 15 -9.82 -1.08 4.75
CA PHE A 15 -8.98 -0.47 3.73
C PHE A 15 -8.99 -1.31 2.44
N GLN A 16 -8.84 -0.63 1.32
CA GLN A 16 -8.65 -1.26 0.01
C GLN A 16 -7.34 -0.77 -0.59
N ILE A 17 -6.59 -1.67 -1.21
CA ILE A 17 -5.32 -1.33 -1.84
C ILE A 17 -5.42 -1.65 -3.32
N TYR A 18 -5.08 -0.65 -4.12
CA TYR A 18 -4.91 -0.79 -5.55
C TYR A 18 -3.43 -0.74 -5.87
N SER A 19 -2.97 -1.67 -6.69
CA SER A 19 -1.57 -1.83 -7.02
C SER A 19 -1.40 -1.79 -8.53
N ASP A 20 -0.35 -1.12 -9.00
CA ASP A 20 0.11 -1.21 -10.37
C ASP A 20 1.59 -1.59 -10.43
N ALA A 21 1.98 -2.13 -11.58
CA ALA A 21 3.32 -2.63 -11.79
C ALA A 21 3.82 -2.26 -13.18
N SER A 22 5.07 -1.85 -13.25
CA SER A 22 5.82 -1.70 -14.48
C SER A 22 7.17 -2.39 -14.36
N LYS A 23 7.89 -2.54 -15.47
CA LYS A 23 9.27 -3.04 -15.45
C LYS A 23 10.23 -2.19 -14.60
N LYS A 24 9.85 -0.94 -14.28
CA LYS A 24 10.69 0.04 -13.59
C LYS A 24 10.30 0.28 -12.14
N GLY A 25 9.07 -0.04 -11.76
CA GLY A 25 8.55 0.35 -10.45
C GLY A 25 7.19 -0.24 -10.15
N LEU A 26 6.86 -0.25 -8.86
CA LEU A 26 5.54 -0.60 -8.32
C LEU A 26 4.89 0.64 -7.72
N GLY A 27 3.59 0.80 -7.94
CA GLY A 27 2.77 1.81 -7.31
C GLY A 27 1.64 1.17 -6.50
N TYR A 28 1.27 1.85 -5.41
CA TYR A 28 0.18 1.46 -4.53
C TYR A 28 -0.65 2.67 -4.16
N VAL A 29 -1.96 2.47 -4.08
CA VAL A 29 -2.94 3.44 -3.58
C VAL A 29 -3.72 2.79 -2.46
N LEU A 30 -3.62 3.36 -1.26
CA LEU A 30 -4.45 2.99 -0.12
C LEU A 30 -5.74 3.83 -0.17
N MET A 31 -6.88 3.16 -0.16
CA MET A 31 -8.20 3.77 -0.16
C MET A 31 -9.05 3.32 1.02
N GLN A 32 -9.92 4.21 1.46
CA GLN A 32 -10.96 3.92 2.44
C GLN A 32 -12.23 4.67 2.01
N HIS A 33 -13.38 4.00 1.97
CA HIS A 33 -14.67 4.59 1.56
C HIS A 33 -14.61 5.36 0.21
N GLY A 34 -13.85 4.87 -0.76
CA GLY A 34 -13.69 5.49 -2.07
C GLY A 34 -12.81 6.75 -2.10
N LYS A 35 -12.13 7.08 -1.00
CA LYS A 35 -11.17 8.20 -0.91
C LYS A 35 -9.75 7.69 -0.78
N VAL A 36 -8.81 8.43 -1.36
CA VAL A 36 -7.37 8.13 -1.25
C VAL A 36 -6.84 8.60 0.10
N ILE A 37 -6.17 7.69 0.79
CA ILE A 37 -5.50 7.93 2.08
C ILE A 37 -4.01 8.13 1.88
N ALA A 38 -3.37 7.28 1.07
CA ALA A 38 -1.94 7.34 0.85
C ALA A 38 -1.53 6.78 -0.52
N TYR A 39 -0.39 7.27 -1.02
CA TYR A 39 0.34 6.68 -2.14
C TYR A 39 1.65 6.11 -1.63
N ALA A 40 2.01 4.92 -2.11
CA ALA A 40 3.34 4.37 -1.92
C ALA A 40 3.88 3.91 -3.27
N SER A 41 5.19 4.07 -3.47
CA SER A 41 5.84 3.56 -4.67
C SER A 41 7.23 3.06 -4.35
N ARG A 42 7.72 2.12 -5.16
CA ARG A 42 9.09 1.64 -5.06
C ARG A 42 9.65 1.41 -6.46
N GLN A 43 10.80 2.02 -6.73
CA GLN A 43 11.56 1.70 -7.94
C GLN A 43 12.12 0.29 -7.84
N LEU A 44 11.97 -0.48 -8.91
CA LEU A 44 12.44 -1.85 -8.98
C LEU A 44 13.86 -1.90 -9.51
N LYS A 45 14.63 -2.86 -9.02
CA LYS A 45 15.92 -3.17 -9.61
C LYS A 45 15.72 -3.84 -10.98
N PRO A 46 16.67 -3.72 -11.93
CA PRO A 46 16.51 -4.25 -13.28
C PRO A 46 16.14 -5.74 -13.35
N TYR A 47 16.63 -6.56 -12.41
CA TYR A 47 16.33 -7.99 -12.35
C TYR A 47 14.95 -8.31 -11.73
N GLU A 48 14.30 -7.36 -11.05
CA GLU A 48 13.00 -7.53 -10.40
C GLU A 48 11.83 -7.22 -11.35
N GLY A 49 12.07 -6.41 -12.39
CA GLY A 49 11.03 -5.89 -13.28
C GLY A 49 10.24 -6.94 -14.07
N TYR A 50 10.85 -8.09 -14.39
CA TYR A 50 10.14 -9.21 -15.04
C TYR A 50 9.23 -9.96 -14.06
N TRP A 51 9.70 -10.16 -12.82
CA TRP A 51 8.96 -10.87 -11.77
C TRP A 51 7.91 -10.00 -11.09
N ALA A 52 8.06 -8.69 -11.17
CA ALA A 52 7.18 -7.71 -10.55
C ALA A 52 5.72 -7.86 -10.99
N GLY A 53 5.45 -8.12 -12.27
CA GLY A 53 4.09 -8.36 -12.76
C GLY A 53 3.43 -9.62 -12.23
N LEU A 54 4.23 -10.63 -11.82
CA LEU A 54 3.74 -11.91 -11.30
C LEU A 54 3.58 -11.89 -9.76
N ARG A 55 4.24 -10.95 -9.07
CA ARG A 55 4.44 -10.95 -7.60
C ARG A 55 3.57 -9.94 -6.83
N ILE A 56 2.72 -9.17 -7.51
CA ILE A 56 1.88 -8.12 -6.90
C ILE A 56 0.94 -8.66 -5.81
N GLU A 57 0.53 -9.92 -5.89
CA GLU A 57 -0.49 -10.49 -5.01
C GLU A 57 0.04 -11.04 -3.65
N PRO A 58 1.11 -11.86 -3.54
CA PRO A 58 1.38 -12.55 -2.27
C PRO A 58 2.22 -11.77 -1.24
N ASP A 59 3.22 -11.00 -1.71
CA ASP A 59 4.23 -10.35 -0.84
C ASP A 59 3.62 -9.12 -0.14
N LEU A 60 2.73 -8.40 -0.81
CA LEU A 60 2.12 -7.18 -0.31
C LEU A 60 1.08 -7.46 0.80
N ILE A 61 0.17 -8.41 0.58
CA ILE A 61 -0.82 -8.81 1.59
C ILE A 61 -0.10 -9.29 2.86
N SER A 62 1.00 -10.03 2.71
CA SER A 62 1.81 -10.50 3.85
C SER A 62 2.43 -9.33 4.62
N ARG A 63 3.01 -8.34 3.92
CA ARG A 63 3.62 -7.15 4.53
C ARG A 63 2.61 -6.21 5.17
N ILE A 64 1.40 -6.09 4.62
CA ILE A 64 0.32 -5.31 5.25
C ILE A 64 -0.18 -6.02 6.50
N LYS A 65 -0.37 -7.34 6.46
CA LYS A 65 -0.72 -8.12 7.65
C LYS A 65 0.35 -8.02 8.73
N GLU A 66 1.62 -7.97 8.35
CA GLU A 66 2.75 -7.78 9.27
C GLU A 66 2.78 -6.37 9.86
N ALA A 67 2.61 -5.32 9.05
CA ALA A 67 2.48 -3.94 9.53
C ALA A 67 1.24 -3.76 10.43
N GLN A 68 0.13 -4.43 10.12
CA GLN A 68 -1.07 -4.46 10.96
C GLN A 68 -0.86 -5.27 12.25
N LYS A 69 0.04 -6.26 12.25
CA LYS A 69 0.40 -7.02 13.44
C LYS A 69 1.26 -6.19 14.40
N GLU A 70 2.19 -5.39 13.88
CA GLU A 70 2.93 -4.40 14.67
C GLU A 70 2.00 -3.30 15.21
N ASP A 71 1.03 -2.83 14.40
CA ASP A 71 0.04 -1.87 14.87
C ASP A 71 -0.90 -2.43 15.94
N SER A 72 -1.22 -3.74 15.91
CA SER A 72 -2.09 -4.36 16.92
C SER A 72 -1.51 -4.38 18.35
N GLU A 73 -0.20 -4.18 18.51
CA GLU A 73 0.45 -3.97 19.81
C GLU A 73 0.59 -2.49 20.21
N ILE A 74 0.41 -1.55 19.26
CA ILE A 74 0.59 -0.10 19.49
C ILE A 74 -0.75 0.62 19.78
N TRP A 75 -1.91 0.07 19.39
CA TRP A 75 -3.21 0.70 19.68
C TRP A 75 -3.75 0.48 21.11
N THR A 76 -2.99 -0.11 22.04
CA THR A 76 -3.39 -0.23 23.46
C THR A 76 -2.34 0.38 24.40
N ILE A 77 -2.13 1.69 24.32
CA ILE A 77 -1.72 2.49 25.49
C ILE A 77 -2.48 3.82 25.45
N VAL A 78 -3.45 3.94 26.37
CA VAL A 78 -4.21 5.11 26.88
C VAL A 78 -4.62 6.20 25.88
#